data_AF-A0A1V9G4K1-F1
#
_entry.id   AF-A0A1V9G4K1-F1
#
_cell.length_a   1.000
_cell.length_b   1.000
_cell.length_c   1.000
_cell.angle_alpha   90.00
_cell.angle_beta   90.00
_cell.angle_gamma   90.00
#
_symmetry.space_group_name_H-M   'P 1'
#
loop_
_entity.id
_entity.type
_entity.pdbx_description
1 polymer ?
#
loop_
_entity_poly.entity_id
_entity_poly.type
_entity_poly.pdbx_seq_one_letter_code
_entity_poly.pdbx_strand_id
1 'polypeptide(L)'
;MKWDVTIFSADEYILEEISTELLPEKYMYDERGECLFTGNTLNSEPTIHQLIDFIFQGSGPVTEIYRTENSYVLDLSSLRQHLVDFDYLDEFYEEWIKRMQRENTMDEYGMLLDFIGYARKGLNKKYLLMVVFARQ
;
A
#
# COMPACT_ATOMS: atom_id res chain seq x y z
N MET A 1 4.21 18.43 3.13
CA MET A 1 2.91 17.97 2.61
C MET A 1 2.77 16.51 3.00
N LYS A 2 1.63 16.12 3.58
CA LYS A 2 1.39 14.73 4.00
C LYS A 2 0.59 14.01 2.92
N TRP A 3 0.74 12.69 2.87
CA TRP A 3 0.12 11.85 1.85
C TRP A 3 -0.57 10.67 2.51
N ASP A 4 -1.88 10.54 2.31
CA ASP A 4 -2.60 9.35 2.70
C ASP A 4 -2.41 8.28 1.63
N VAL A 5 -2.05 7.09 2.07
CA VAL A 5 -1.81 5.93 1.22
C VAL A 5 -2.74 4.83 1.70
N THR A 6 -3.56 4.29 0.81
CA THR A 6 -4.39 3.12 1.09
C THR A 6 -4.10 2.02 0.08
N ILE A 7 -3.86 0.81 0.54
CA ILE A 7 -3.86 -0.37 -0.33
C ILE A 7 -5.15 -1.16 -0.14
N PHE A 8 -5.62 -1.78 -1.21
CA PHE A 8 -6.71 -2.73 -1.16
C PHE A 8 -6.62 -3.74 -2.30
N SER A 9 -7.29 -4.89 -2.13
CA SER A 9 -7.37 -5.92 -3.16
C SER A 9 -8.80 -6.12 -3.64
N ALA A 10 -8.98 -6.30 -4.94
CA ALA A 10 -10.31 -6.43 -5.55
C ALA A 10 -10.26 -7.31 -6.81
N ASP A 11 -11.38 -7.93 -7.18
CA ASP A 11 -11.50 -8.69 -8.44
C ASP A 11 -11.85 -7.79 -9.62
N GLU A 12 -12.56 -6.70 -9.33
CA GLU A 12 -12.98 -5.67 -10.28
C GLU A 12 -12.92 -4.31 -9.58
N TYR A 13 -12.77 -3.23 -10.35
CA TYR A 13 -12.85 -1.87 -9.83
C TYR A 13 -13.46 -0.91 -10.85
N ILE A 14 -14.03 0.18 -10.34
CA ILE A 14 -14.48 1.33 -11.13
C ILE A 14 -13.53 2.48 -10.79
N LEU A 15 -12.91 3.07 -11.81
CA LEU A 15 -11.83 4.04 -11.60
C LEU A 15 -12.32 5.27 -10.83
N GLU A 16 -13.50 5.77 -11.17
CA GLU A 16 -14.13 6.94 -10.56
C GLU A 16 -14.41 6.77 -9.07
N GLU A 17 -14.55 5.52 -8.60
CA GLU A 17 -14.80 5.22 -7.19
C GLU A 17 -13.50 5.19 -6.38
N ILE A 18 -12.45 4.60 -6.95
CA ILE A 18 -11.16 4.40 -6.27
C ILE A 18 -10.25 5.63 -6.40
N SER A 19 -10.58 6.55 -7.30
CA SER A 19 -9.91 7.85 -7.46
C SER A 19 -10.41 8.92 -6.49
N THR A 20 -10.98 8.53 -5.34
CA THR A 20 -11.52 9.43 -4.31
C THR A 20 -10.87 9.18 -2.96
N GLU A 21 -10.88 10.17 -2.07
CA GLU A 21 -10.26 10.08 -0.73
C GLU A 21 -10.86 8.95 0.13
N LEU A 22 -12.15 8.66 -0.07
CA LEU A 22 -12.89 7.65 0.67
C LEU A 22 -13.21 6.46 -0.23
N LEU A 23 -12.50 5.36 -0.01
CA LEU A 23 -12.80 4.09 -0.67
C LEU A 23 -14.21 3.60 -0.28
N PRO A 24 -15.05 3.22 -1.24
CA PRO A 24 -16.35 2.62 -0.94
C PRO A 24 -16.24 1.32 -0.14
N GLU A 25 -17.23 1.06 0.72
CA GLU A 25 -17.27 -0.12 1.61
C GLU A 25 -17.16 -1.46 0.88
N LYS A 26 -17.63 -1.54 -0.37
CA LYS A 26 -17.52 -2.75 -1.20
C LYS A 26 -16.07 -3.17 -1.51
N TYR A 27 -15.09 -2.27 -1.33
CA TYR A 27 -13.67 -2.56 -1.45
C TYR A 27 -13.00 -2.83 -0.10
N MET A 28 -13.71 -2.63 1.01
CA MET A 28 -13.17 -2.77 2.35
C MET A 28 -13.21 -4.20 2.86
N TYR A 29 -14.23 -4.97 2.49
CA TYR A 29 -14.46 -6.32 3.02
C TYR A 29 -14.63 -7.33 1.89
N ASP A 30 -14.20 -8.57 2.14
CA ASP A 30 -14.52 -9.70 1.29
C ASP A 30 -15.93 -10.26 1.58
N GLU A 31 -16.31 -11.29 0.82
CA GLU A 31 -17.58 -12.02 0.98
C GLU A 31 -17.76 -12.71 2.34
N ARG A 32 -16.68 -12.84 3.13
CA ARG A 32 -16.67 -13.41 4.49
C ARG A 32 -16.67 -12.32 5.56
N GLY A 33 -16.63 -11.05 5.18
CA GLY A 33 -16.53 -9.91 6.09
C GLY A 33 -15.10 -9.66 6.59
N GLU A 34 -14.08 -10.26 5.98
CA GLU A 34 -12.69 -9.98 6.30
C GLU A 34 -12.24 -8.68 5.65
N CYS A 35 -11.59 -7.81 6.43
CA CYS A 35 -11.03 -6.57 5.92
C CYS A 35 -9.92 -6.86 4.88
N LEU A 36 -9.96 -6.18 3.73
CA LEU A 36 -9.02 -6.30 2.61
C LEU A 36 -8.31 -4.98 2.28
N PHE A 37 -8.33 -4.00 3.19
CA PHE A 37 -7.65 -2.72 3.00
C PHE A 37 -6.88 -2.30 4.25
N THR A 38 -5.86 -1.48 4.04
CA THR A 38 -5.17 -0.74 5.09
C THR A 38 -4.59 0.55 4.53
N GLY A 39 -4.36 1.53 5.39
CA GLY A 39 -3.75 2.78 4.99
C GLY A 39 -2.97 3.46 6.09
N ASN A 40 -2.14 4.42 5.69
CA ASN A 40 -1.34 5.23 6.59
C ASN A 40 -1.07 6.62 5.98
N THR A 41 -0.57 7.54 6.80
CA THR A 41 -0.17 8.88 6.37
C THR A 41 1.35 9.01 6.34
N LEU A 42 1.90 9.29 5.17
CA LEU A 42 3.33 9.47 4.95
C LEU A 42 3.69 10.96 4.83
N ASN A 43 4.95 11.29 5.14
CA ASN A 43 5.41 12.69 5.22
C ASN A 43 5.94 13.23 3.88
N SER A 44 6.10 12.39 2.86
CA SER A 44 6.54 12.80 1.53
C SER A 44 6.16 11.77 0.46
N GLU A 45 5.97 12.24 -0.78
CA GLU A 45 5.67 11.37 -1.94
C GLU A 45 6.81 10.35 -2.21
N PRO A 46 8.11 10.71 -2.12
CA PRO A 46 9.20 9.74 -2.28
C PRO A 46 9.16 8.57 -1.29
N THR A 47 8.58 8.77 -0.10
CA THR A 47 8.43 7.71 0.92
C THR A 47 7.50 6.60 0.41
N ILE A 48 6.53 6.93 -0.45
CA ILE A 48 5.58 5.97 -1.02
C ILE A 48 6.30 4.99 -1.93
N HIS A 49 7.20 5.49 -2.80
CA HIS A 49 8.01 4.62 -3.65
C HIS A 49 8.99 3.78 -2.85
N GLN A 50 9.61 4.35 -1.81
CA GLN A 50 10.47 3.59 -0.91
C GLN A 50 9.72 2.47 -0.18
N LEU A 51 8.46 2.73 0.24
CA LEU A 51 7.58 1.73 0.84
C LEU A 51 7.28 0.59 -0.14
N ILE A 52 6.93 0.91 -1.39
CA ILE A 52 6.69 -0.09 -2.44
C ILE A 52 7.98 -0.90 -2.68
N ASP A 53 9.13 -0.24 -2.82
CA ASP A 53 10.41 -0.91 -3.02
C ASP A 53 10.75 -1.86 -1.87
N PHE A 54 10.46 -1.48 -0.62
CA PHE A 54 10.71 -2.32 0.54
C PHE A 54 9.79 -3.54 0.58
N ILE A 55 8.48 -3.34 0.38
CA ILE A 55 7.46 -4.40 0.46
C ILE A 55 7.55 -5.38 -0.72
N PHE A 56 7.98 -4.91 -1.90
CA PHE A 56 8.02 -5.69 -3.14
C PHE A 56 9.45 -5.89 -3.67
N GLN A 57 10.46 -5.67 -2.83
CA GLN A 57 11.89 -5.87 -3.15
C GLN A 57 12.34 -5.20 -4.46
N GLY A 58 11.84 -3.98 -4.73
CA GLY A 58 12.20 -3.14 -5.89
C GLY A 58 11.98 -3.79 -7.26
N SER A 59 11.15 -4.84 -7.34
CA SER A 59 11.11 -5.73 -8.49
C SER A 59 9.93 -5.44 -9.42
N GLY A 60 10.13 -4.53 -10.38
CA GLY A 60 9.26 -4.37 -11.54
C GLY A 60 8.57 -3.01 -11.67
N PRO A 61 7.93 -2.74 -12.82
CA PRO A 61 7.27 -1.47 -13.06
C PRO A 61 5.97 -1.36 -12.26
N VAL A 62 5.88 -0.34 -11.43
CA VAL A 62 4.62 0.16 -10.88
C VAL A 62 3.83 0.80 -12.03
N THR A 63 2.59 0.37 -12.26
CA THR A 63 1.75 0.98 -13.30
C THR A 63 0.87 2.04 -12.66
N GLU A 64 1.04 3.30 -13.05
CA GLU A 64 0.08 4.35 -12.70
C GLU A 64 -1.12 4.27 -13.64
N ILE A 65 -2.31 4.08 -13.09
CA ILE A 65 -3.55 3.97 -13.86
C ILE A 65 -4.40 5.25 -13.83
N TYR A 66 -4.06 6.19 -12.95
CA TYR A 66 -4.75 7.48 -12.80
C TYR A 66 -3.92 8.49 -12.02
N ARG A 67 -4.04 9.77 -12.38
CA ARG A 67 -3.41 10.90 -11.67
C ARG A 67 -4.21 12.20 -11.83
N THR A 68 -4.24 12.98 -10.75
CA THR A 68 -4.63 14.39 -10.69
C THR A 68 -3.52 15.20 -10.02
N GLU A 69 -3.77 16.49 -9.77
CA GLU A 69 -2.89 17.33 -8.98
C GLU A 69 -2.70 16.83 -7.53
N ASN A 70 -3.74 16.24 -6.94
CA ASN A 70 -3.77 15.88 -5.52
C ASN A 70 -3.89 14.38 -5.26
N SER A 71 -3.96 13.55 -6.29
CA SER A 71 -4.15 12.10 -6.11
C SER A 71 -3.61 11.29 -7.27
N TYR A 72 -3.26 10.03 -7.00
CA TYR A 72 -2.95 9.06 -8.04
C TYR A 72 -3.26 7.64 -7.57
N VAL A 73 -3.42 6.73 -8.53
CA VAL A 73 -3.69 5.31 -8.29
C VAL A 73 -2.65 4.47 -8.99
N LEU A 74 -2.05 3.56 -8.24
CA LEU A 74 -1.06 2.60 -8.71
C LEU A 74 -1.66 1.20 -8.73
N ASP A 75 -1.40 0.46 -9.81
CA ASP A 75 -1.60 -0.99 -9.88
C ASP A 75 -0.30 -1.71 -9.52
N LEU A 76 -0.35 -2.44 -8.42
CA LEU A 76 0.76 -3.22 -7.85
C LEU A 76 0.60 -4.72 -8.08
N SER A 77 -0.38 -5.14 -8.88
CA SER A 77 -0.74 -6.56 -9.06
C SER A 77 0.41 -7.39 -9.61
N SER A 78 1.21 -6.81 -10.52
CA SER A 78 2.41 -7.43 -11.09
C SER A 78 3.52 -7.69 -10.06
N LEU A 79 3.51 -6.95 -8.95
CA LEU A 79 4.54 -7.01 -7.92
C LEU A 79 4.27 -8.09 -6.86
N ARG A 80 3.07 -8.68 -6.84
CA ARG A 80 2.65 -9.66 -5.80
C ARG A 80 3.61 -10.84 -5.62
N GLN A 81 4.25 -11.28 -6.70
CA GLN A 81 5.24 -12.37 -6.64
C GLN A 81 6.53 -12.01 -5.87
N HIS A 82 6.74 -10.72 -5.63
CA HIS A 82 7.88 -10.16 -4.89
C HIS A 82 7.49 -9.63 -3.51
N LEU A 83 6.24 -9.85 -3.09
CA LEU A 83 5.75 -9.46 -1.78
C LEU A 83 6.55 -10.18 -0.69
N VAL A 84 7.17 -9.40 0.19
CA VAL A 84 7.92 -9.92 1.34
C VAL A 84 7.01 -10.63 2.34
N ASP A 85 7.59 -11.45 3.20
CA ASP A 85 6.91 -12.05 4.34
C ASP A 85 7.27 -11.35 5.65
N PHE A 86 6.72 -11.85 6.75
CA PHE A 86 6.94 -11.27 8.08
C PHE A 86 8.35 -11.56 8.61
N ASP A 87 8.97 -12.67 8.20
CA ASP A 87 10.35 -12.98 8.57
C ASP A 87 11.32 -11.96 7.94
N TYR A 88 11.08 -11.58 6.67
CA TYR A 88 11.81 -10.50 6.02
C TYR A 88 11.59 -9.15 6.73
N LEU A 89 10.36 -8.84 7.14
CA LEU A 89 10.10 -7.61 7.91
C LEU A 89 10.95 -7.59 9.19
N ASP A 90 10.95 -8.69 9.95
CA ASP A 90 11.72 -8.79 11.20
C ASP A 90 13.22 -8.63 10.98
N GLU A 91 13.76 -9.20 9.90
CA GLU A 91 15.18 -9.11 9.58
C GLU A 91 15.60 -7.71 9.09
N PHE A 92 14.80 -7.07 8.24
CA PHE A 92 15.19 -5.85 7.53
C PHE A 92 14.54 -4.56 8.05
N TYR A 93 13.70 -4.63 9.08
CA TYR A 93 13.04 -3.45 9.64
C TYR A 93 14.02 -2.40 10.17
N GLU A 94 15.12 -2.80 10.81
CA GLU A 94 16.13 -1.83 11.26
C GLU A 94 16.79 -1.09 10.09
N GLU A 95 17.00 -1.77 8.96
CA GLU A 95 17.54 -1.15 7.75
C GLU A 95 16.54 -0.17 7.15
N TRP A 96 15.26 -0.53 7.11
CA TRP A 96 14.17 0.37 6.73
C TRP A 96 14.21 1.66 7.56
N ILE A 97 14.20 1.56 8.89
CA ILE A 97 14.22 2.72 9.78
C ILE A 97 15.42 3.63 9.51
N LYS A 98 16.62 3.05 9.35
CA LYS A 98 17.85 3.80 9.06
C LYS A 98 17.77 4.50 7.70
N ARG A 99 17.31 3.79 6.66
CA ARG A 99 17.17 4.34 5.30
C ARG A 99 16.17 5.49 5.25
N MET A 100 15.08 5.38 6.00
CA MET A 100 13.99 6.36 6.01
C MET A 100 14.23 7.52 6.97
N GLN A 101 15.30 7.46 7.79
CA GLN A 101 15.58 8.42 8.86
C GLN A 101 14.38 8.63 9.79
N ARG A 102 13.66 7.54 10.10
CA ARG A 102 12.47 7.55 10.96
C ARG A 102 12.84 7.15 12.37
N GLU A 103 11.98 7.47 13.32
CA GLU A 103 12.08 6.91 14.67
C GLU A 103 11.68 5.45 14.64
N ASN A 104 12.39 4.60 15.39
CA ASN A 104 12.00 3.22 15.59
C ASN A 104 10.81 3.18 16.55
N THR A 105 9.59 3.09 16.00
CA THR A 105 8.35 3.03 16.79
C THR A 105 7.56 1.79 16.45
N MET A 106 6.76 1.30 17.41
CA MET A 106 5.83 0.20 17.14
C MET A 106 4.77 0.57 16.08
N ASP A 107 4.48 1.87 15.93
CA ASP A 107 3.54 2.36 14.91
C ASP A 107 4.10 2.15 13.49
N GLU A 108 5.40 2.39 13.29
CA GLU A 108 6.05 2.20 11.99
C GLU A 108 6.15 0.71 11.63
N TYR A 109 6.54 -0.12 12.58
CA TYR A 109 6.54 -1.56 12.40
C TYR A 109 5.13 -2.10 12.12
N GLY A 110 4.13 -1.66 12.89
CA GLY A 110 2.73 -2.04 12.72
C GLY A 110 2.18 -1.63 11.35
N MET A 111 2.55 -0.45 10.85
CA MET A 111 2.20 -0.01 9.50
C MET A 111 2.71 -0.99 8.44
N LEU A 112 4.00 -1.36 8.49
CA LEU A 112 4.58 -2.30 7.52
C LEU A 112 3.93 -3.68 7.63
N LEU A 113 3.69 -4.14 8.86
CA LEU A 113 3.01 -5.40 9.14
C LEU A 113 1.61 -5.41 8.50
N ASP A 114 0.87 -4.32 8.63
CA ASP A 114 -0.45 -4.15 8.00
C ASP A 114 -0.33 -4.20 6.48
N PHE A 115 0.52 -3.37 5.86
CA PHE A 115 0.65 -3.36 4.39
C PHE A 115 1.00 -4.74 3.83
N ILE A 116 1.94 -5.46 4.45
CA ILE A 116 2.31 -6.83 4.07
C ILE A 116 1.13 -7.78 4.30
N GLY A 117 0.50 -7.73 5.47
CA GLY A 117 -0.60 -8.61 5.84
C GLY A 117 -1.80 -8.48 4.91
N TYR A 118 -2.23 -7.26 4.60
CA TYR A 118 -3.38 -7.01 3.72
C TYR A 118 -3.06 -7.32 2.25
N ALA A 119 -1.84 -7.05 1.78
CA ALA A 119 -1.41 -7.50 0.45
C ALA A 119 -1.42 -9.04 0.34
N ARG A 120 -1.02 -9.75 1.41
CA ARG A 120 -1.06 -11.23 1.46
C ARG A 120 -2.48 -11.78 1.50
N LYS A 121 -3.39 -11.20 2.30
CA LYS A 121 -4.81 -11.60 2.36
C LYS A 121 -5.47 -11.52 0.98
N GLY A 122 -5.14 -10.50 0.22
CA GLY A 122 -5.67 -10.27 -1.12
C GLY A 122 -5.06 -11.13 -2.23
N LEU A 123 -4.15 -12.09 -1.95
CA LEU A 123 -3.42 -12.85 -2.99
C LEU A 123 -4.31 -13.58 -4.00
N ASN A 124 -5.52 -13.98 -3.59
CA ASN A 124 -6.50 -14.62 -4.47
C ASN A 124 -7.28 -13.63 -5.36
N LYS A 125 -7.18 -12.32 -5.10
CA LYS A 125 -7.84 -11.27 -5.88
C LYS A 125 -7.07 -10.92 -7.14
N LYS A 126 -7.79 -10.46 -8.17
CA LYS A 126 -7.18 -10.06 -9.44
C LYS A 126 -6.26 -8.83 -9.32
N TYR A 127 -6.66 -7.84 -8.54
CA TYR A 127 -5.97 -6.56 -8.42
C TYR A 127 -5.44 -6.31 -7.01
N LEU A 128 -4.26 -5.70 -6.90
CA LEU A 128 -3.76 -4.99 -5.72
C LEU A 128 -3.51 -3.54 -6.11
N LEU A 129 -4.27 -2.63 -5.53
CA LEU A 129 -4.26 -1.22 -5.87
C LEU A 129 -3.76 -0.39 -4.69
N MET A 130 -3.01 0.67 -4.98
CA MET A 130 -2.61 1.68 -4.01
C MET A 130 -3.17 3.04 -4.44
N VAL A 131 -3.97 3.63 -3.58
CA VAL A 131 -4.57 4.95 -3.77
C VAL A 131 -3.83 5.93 -2.89
N VAL A 132 -3.39 7.03 -3.50
CA VAL A 132 -2.60 8.07 -2.84
C VAL A 132 -3.30 9.41 -2.94
N PHE A 133 -3.41 10.12 -1.82
CA PHE A 133 -4.01 11.45 -1.72
C PHE A 133 -3.12 12.43 -0.96
N ALA A 134 -2.89 13.60 -1.53
CA ALA A 134 -2.23 14.72 -0.85
C ALA A 134 -3.19 15.34 0.18
N ARG A 135 -2.76 15.44 1.44
CA ARG A 135 -3.43 16.26 2.45
C ARG A 135 -3.00 17.72 2.29
N GLN A 136 -3.98 18.59 2.07
CA GLN A 136 -3.82 20.05 2.08
C GLN A 136 -3.60 20.58 3.50
#